data_AF-A0A348S3W9-F1
#
_entry.id   AF-A0A348S3W9-F1
#
_cell.length_a   1.000
_cell.length_b   1.000
_cell.length_c   1.000
_cell.angle_alpha   90.00
_cell.angle_beta   90.00
_cell.angle_gamma   90.00
#
_symmetry.space_group_name_H-M   'P 1'
#
loop_
_entity.id
_entity.type
_entity.pdbx_description
1 polymer ?
#
loop_
_entity_poly.entity_id
_entity_poly.type
_entity_poly.pdbx_seq_one_letter_code
_entity_poly.pdbx_strand_id
1 'polypeptide(L)'
;MSHVCVSIKRLGISIAAGLCIGVFGAELGNPVSDPVRVKSASDEARLAMKGFSLPDGYQVELTAAEPHLANPVAFHIDERGRFFVVETFRHGQGVLDIRGRRGWPNQDFIDSLTEERLETLSDELLDADLSSRTVDDRIAMLRYYMGDKAERELASETDQVRLVEDRDGDGVADHSSIFADGFNQIADGLASGVLARSGKVYFTNIPDLWLLEDEDGDGIAEKRESLHYGFGVRVGFLGHDLHGLKIGPDGKLYFSIGDRGSHVKTKDGRVVGM
;
A
#
# COMPACT_ATOMS: atom_id res chain seq x y z
N MET A 1 16.54 -0.23 7.21
CA MET A 1 16.52 -1.16 6.05
C MET A 1 16.82 -0.29 4.85
N SER A 2 17.68 -0.74 3.93
CA SER A 2 18.08 0.05 2.76
C SER A 2 16.96 0.15 1.73
N HIS A 3 16.90 1.26 1.00
CA HIS A 3 15.86 1.55 0.01
C HIS A 3 16.51 1.78 -1.35
N VAL A 4 16.41 0.80 -2.26
CA VAL A 4 17.12 0.84 -3.54
C VAL A 4 16.19 0.38 -4.66
N CYS A 5 16.04 1.20 -5.69
CA CYS A 5 15.46 0.79 -6.97
C CYS A 5 16.58 0.68 -8.02
N VAL A 6 16.72 -0.51 -8.61
CA VAL A 6 17.74 -0.85 -9.62
C VAL A 6 17.06 -1.09 -10.96
N SER A 7 17.53 -0.42 -12.01
CA SER A 7 17.08 -0.67 -13.38
C SER A 7 17.99 -1.67 -14.10
N ILE A 8 17.41 -2.55 -14.93
CA ILE A 8 18.14 -3.46 -15.84
C ILE A 8 17.56 -3.23 -17.24
N LYS A 9 18.29 -2.52 -18.12
CA LYS A 9 17.78 -2.01 -19.41
C LYS A 9 18.30 -2.77 -20.64
N ARG A 10 17.48 -2.79 -21.70
CA ARG A 10 17.85 -3.03 -23.12
C ARG A 10 16.94 -2.11 -23.98
N LEU A 11 17.51 -1.34 -24.91
CA LEU A 11 16.92 -0.08 -25.45
C LEU A 11 15.62 -0.21 -26.30
N GLY A 12 14.74 0.82 -26.25
CA GLY A 12 13.94 1.23 -27.44
C GLY A 12 12.59 2.00 -27.36
N ILE A 13 12.58 3.31 -27.00
CA ILE A 13 11.73 4.44 -27.53
C ILE A 13 10.17 4.47 -27.38
N SER A 14 9.61 5.65 -26.99
CA SER A 14 8.18 6.00 -26.78
C SER A 14 7.72 7.29 -27.52
N ILE A 15 6.40 7.50 -27.77
CA ILE A 15 5.73 8.80 -28.12
C ILE A 15 4.26 8.83 -27.57
N ALA A 16 3.70 10.00 -27.20
CA ALA A 16 2.33 10.24 -26.64
C ALA A 16 1.50 11.26 -27.51
N ALA A 17 0.31 11.83 -27.20
CA ALA A 17 -0.58 11.93 -26.02
C ALA A 17 -2.05 12.31 -26.43
N GLY A 18 -3.00 12.48 -25.49
CA GLY A 18 -4.36 13.04 -25.75
C GLY A 18 -5.29 13.15 -24.51
N LEU A 19 -6.18 14.16 -24.45
CA LEU A 19 -6.78 14.73 -23.21
C LEU A 19 -8.34 14.72 -23.16
N CYS A 20 -8.96 14.66 -21.96
CA CYS A 20 -10.08 15.53 -21.45
C CYS A 20 -11.21 14.88 -20.58
N ILE A 21 -11.20 15.22 -19.27
CA ILE A 21 -12.28 15.78 -18.40
C ILE A 21 -13.59 14.98 -18.12
N GLY A 22 -13.88 14.74 -16.83
CA GLY A 22 -15.25 14.51 -16.31
C GLY A 22 -15.38 14.26 -14.79
N VAL A 23 -15.62 15.33 -13.99
CA VAL A 23 -15.58 15.34 -12.50
C VAL A 23 -16.85 14.79 -11.81
N PHE A 24 -16.68 14.03 -10.71
CA PHE A 24 -17.51 14.08 -9.49
C PHE A 24 -16.75 13.45 -8.30
N GLY A 25 -16.68 14.15 -7.17
CA GLY A 25 -15.82 13.78 -6.02
C GLY A 25 -16.55 13.21 -4.79
N ALA A 26 -15.76 12.65 -3.88
CA ALA A 26 -16.15 12.32 -2.50
C ALA A 26 -15.05 12.85 -1.55
N GLU A 27 -15.45 13.57 -0.49
CA GLU A 27 -14.51 14.16 0.48
C GLU A 27 -14.07 13.13 1.53
N LEU A 28 -12.77 12.95 1.75
CA LEU A 28 -12.21 12.34 2.96
C LEU A 28 -10.81 12.89 3.29
N GLY A 29 -10.57 13.12 4.59
CA GLY A 29 -9.24 13.22 5.20
C GLY A 29 -8.54 14.59 5.11
N ASN A 30 -8.19 15.16 6.26
CA ASN A 30 -7.14 16.19 6.29
C ASN A 30 -5.79 15.52 6.00
N PRO A 31 -4.94 16.06 5.09
CA PRO A 31 -3.62 15.49 4.84
C PRO A 31 -2.77 15.53 6.11
N VAL A 32 -2.13 14.40 6.42
CA VAL A 32 -1.15 14.32 7.52
C VAL A 32 0.06 15.18 7.15
N SER A 33 0.54 15.99 8.09
CA SER A 33 1.61 16.96 7.85
C SER A 33 2.91 16.30 7.38
N ASP A 34 3.31 16.67 6.16
CA ASP A 34 4.52 16.23 5.44
C ASP A 34 4.74 14.70 5.39
N PRO A 35 4.17 14.01 4.39
CA PRO A 35 4.39 12.58 4.18
C PRO A 35 5.80 12.24 3.66
N VAL A 36 6.68 13.23 3.41
CA VAL A 36 8.06 13.02 2.94
C VAL A 36 8.98 12.70 4.11
N ARG A 37 8.75 11.55 4.76
CA ARG A 37 9.70 10.95 5.74
C ARG A 37 10.93 10.32 5.06
N VAL A 38 11.40 10.94 3.99
CA VAL A 38 12.56 10.51 3.23
C VAL A 38 13.81 11.16 3.83
N LYS A 39 14.86 10.37 4.05
CA LYS A 39 16.11 10.89 4.62
C LYS A 39 16.89 11.68 3.57
N SER A 40 17.88 12.45 4.04
CA SER A 40 18.91 13.01 3.16
C SER A 40 19.70 11.93 2.44
N ALA A 41 20.30 12.28 1.30
CA ALA A 41 21.16 11.40 0.52
C ALA A 41 22.25 10.74 1.37
N SER A 42 22.55 9.46 1.09
CA SER A 42 23.63 8.72 1.73
C SER A 42 24.30 7.73 0.78
N ASP A 43 25.47 7.23 1.16
CA ASP A 43 26.18 6.20 0.41
C ASP A 43 25.58 4.78 0.59
N GLU A 44 24.54 4.59 1.43
CA GLU A 44 24.00 3.25 1.75
C GLU A 44 23.62 2.45 0.49
N ALA A 45 22.96 3.07 -0.48
CA ALA A 45 22.58 2.43 -1.74
C ALA A 45 23.82 2.03 -2.58
N ARG A 46 24.83 2.92 -2.70
CA ARG A 46 26.09 2.65 -3.41
C ARG A 46 26.93 1.58 -2.71
N LEU A 47 26.81 1.44 -1.39
CA LEU A 47 27.43 0.36 -0.62
C LEU A 47 26.68 -0.97 -0.81
N ALA A 48 25.35 -0.95 -0.78
CA ALA A 48 24.52 -2.13 -1.04
C ALA A 48 24.76 -2.72 -2.44
N MET A 49 24.96 -1.88 -3.45
CA MET A 49 25.32 -2.31 -4.82
C MET A 49 26.57 -3.21 -4.88
N LYS A 50 27.53 -3.05 -3.94
CA LYS A 50 28.75 -3.88 -3.89
C LYS A 50 28.49 -5.32 -3.43
N GLY A 51 27.30 -5.61 -2.89
CA GLY A 51 26.88 -6.95 -2.49
C GLY A 51 26.28 -7.80 -3.61
N PHE A 52 25.99 -7.21 -4.78
CA PHE A 52 25.41 -7.96 -5.90
C PHE A 52 26.47 -8.80 -6.61
N SER A 53 26.17 -10.09 -6.82
CA SER A 53 26.90 -10.95 -7.76
C SER A 53 26.10 -11.00 -9.06
N LEU A 54 26.70 -10.51 -10.15
CA LEU A 54 26.05 -10.41 -11.46
C LEU A 54 26.57 -11.50 -12.42
N PRO A 55 25.73 -12.05 -13.31
CA PRO A 55 26.20 -12.87 -14.43
C PRO A 55 27.04 -12.05 -15.43
N ASP A 56 27.88 -12.73 -16.21
CA ASP A 56 28.69 -12.10 -17.25
C ASP A 56 27.83 -11.27 -18.22
N GLY A 57 28.27 -10.04 -18.50
CA GLY A 57 27.59 -9.10 -19.40
C GLY A 57 26.47 -8.27 -18.76
N TYR A 58 26.19 -8.42 -17.46
CA TYR A 58 25.24 -7.58 -16.73
C TYR A 58 25.95 -6.47 -15.95
N GLN A 59 25.26 -5.35 -15.75
CA GLN A 59 25.70 -4.22 -14.93
C GLN A 59 24.58 -3.81 -13.96
N VAL A 60 24.95 -3.13 -12.88
CA VAL A 60 24.04 -2.60 -11.85
C VAL A 60 24.24 -1.09 -11.74
N GLU A 61 23.17 -0.34 -11.92
CA GLU A 61 23.16 1.12 -11.86
C GLU A 61 22.15 1.59 -10.80
N LEU A 62 22.48 2.69 -10.12
CA LEU A 62 21.60 3.27 -9.10
C LEU A 62 20.65 4.26 -9.78
N THR A 63 19.39 3.88 -9.95
CA THR A 63 18.37 4.80 -10.49
C THR A 63 17.75 5.64 -9.37
N ALA A 64 17.35 5.03 -8.24
CA ALA A 64 16.77 5.80 -7.13
C ALA A 64 17.09 5.20 -5.74
N ALA A 65 17.30 6.11 -4.80
CA ALA A 65 17.46 5.93 -3.36
C ALA A 65 17.15 7.29 -2.68
N GLU A 66 17.27 7.41 -1.36
CA GLU A 66 17.16 8.69 -0.65
C GLU A 66 18.01 9.79 -1.33
N PRO A 67 17.47 11.00 -1.58
CA PRO A 67 16.22 11.55 -1.05
C PRO A 67 14.99 11.34 -1.96
N HIS A 68 15.06 10.49 -2.99
CA HIS A 68 14.00 10.33 -3.98
C HIS A 68 12.88 9.37 -3.55
N LEU A 69 13.11 8.50 -2.55
CA LEU A 69 12.13 7.54 -2.04
C LEU A 69 12.52 7.02 -0.65
N ALA A 70 11.57 6.46 0.09
CA ALA A 70 11.77 5.73 1.35
C ALA A 70 10.81 4.54 1.51
N ASN A 71 11.21 3.52 2.27
CA ASN A 71 10.42 2.31 2.55
C ASN A 71 9.69 1.68 1.34
N PRO A 72 10.34 1.46 0.18
CA PRO A 72 9.68 0.89 -0.99
C PRO A 72 9.27 -0.57 -0.73
N VAL A 73 8.00 -0.87 -0.96
CA VAL A 73 7.41 -2.23 -0.87
C VAL A 73 7.27 -2.86 -2.25
N ALA A 74 6.80 -2.08 -3.22
CA ALA A 74 6.59 -2.47 -4.59
C ALA A 74 6.82 -1.27 -5.52
N PHE A 75 7.12 -1.51 -6.79
CA PHE A 75 7.15 -0.45 -7.79
C PHE A 75 6.71 -0.96 -9.17
N HIS A 76 6.30 -0.03 -10.03
CA HIS A 76 6.05 -0.29 -11.45
C HIS A 76 6.57 0.88 -12.29
N ILE A 77 7.07 0.59 -13.48
CA ILE A 77 7.53 1.59 -14.45
C ILE A 77 6.45 1.76 -15.51
N ASP A 78 6.00 2.99 -15.78
CA ASP A 78 5.00 3.28 -16.82
C ASP A 78 5.62 3.35 -18.23
N GLU A 79 4.78 3.55 -19.25
CA GLU A 79 5.22 3.65 -20.65
C GLU A 79 6.05 4.91 -20.97
N ARG A 80 6.17 5.84 -20.01
CA ARG A 80 7.02 7.05 -20.07
C ARG A 80 8.35 6.87 -19.34
N GLY A 81 8.57 5.73 -18.67
CA GLY A 81 9.77 5.47 -17.87
C GLY A 81 9.69 6.00 -16.43
N ARG A 82 8.54 6.52 -15.99
CA ARG A 82 8.34 7.03 -14.63
C ARG A 82 8.11 5.86 -13.67
N PHE A 83 8.67 5.95 -12.47
CA PHE A 83 8.54 4.94 -11.44
C PHE A 83 7.41 5.34 -10.48
N PHE A 84 6.40 4.47 -10.36
CA PHE A 84 5.42 4.52 -9.30
C PHE A 84 5.87 3.58 -8.19
N VAL A 85 6.23 4.12 -7.03
CA VAL A 85 6.81 3.40 -5.89
C VAL A 85 5.80 3.41 -4.75
N VAL A 86 5.43 2.23 -4.25
CA VAL A 86 4.64 2.11 -3.02
C VAL A 86 5.56 2.22 -1.82
N GLU A 87 5.30 3.18 -0.95
CA GLU A 87 6.05 3.42 0.27
C GLU A 87 5.17 3.09 1.48
N THR A 88 5.69 2.28 2.41
CA THR A 88 4.98 2.00 3.68
C THR A 88 5.65 2.66 4.87
N PHE A 89 4.85 3.40 5.64
CA PHE A 89 5.24 3.90 6.97
C PHE A 89 4.49 3.15 8.08
N ARG A 90 3.52 2.32 7.70
CA ARG A 90 2.66 1.53 8.59
C ARG A 90 3.22 0.14 8.95
N HIS A 91 4.40 -0.23 8.45
CA HIS A 91 5.04 -1.49 8.86
C HIS A 91 5.42 -1.50 10.35
N GLY A 92 4.56 -2.11 11.16
CA GLY A 92 4.68 -2.16 12.62
C GLY A 92 4.07 -0.94 13.34
N GLN A 93 3.32 -0.10 12.62
CA GLN A 93 2.59 1.08 13.13
C GLN A 93 1.21 1.14 12.46
N GLY A 94 0.13 1.13 13.25
CA GLY A 94 -1.23 1.27 12.73
C GLY A 94 -1.81 0.10 11.90
N VAL A 95 -1.09 -1.01 11.76
CA VAL A 95 -1.62 -2.29 11.24
C VAL A 95 -1.30 -3.41 12.22
N LEU A 96 -2.32 -4.19 12.59
CA LEU A 96 -2.19 -5.29 13.56
C LEU A 96 -1.51 -6.53 12.96
N ASP A 97 -0.76 -7.26 13.80
CA ASP A 97 -0.05 -8.50 13.45
C ASP A 97 -0.37 -9.59 14.47
N ILE A 98 -0.86 -10.75 14.02
CA ILE A 98 -1.17 -11.89 14.90
C ILE A 98 0.07 -12.48 15.60
N ARG A 99 1.28 -12.24 15.08
CA ARG A 99 2.56 -12.65 15.71
C ARG A 99 2.90 -11.85 16.98
N GLY A 100 2.29 -10.67 17.16
CA GLY A 100 2.59 -9.78 18.27
C GLY A 100 1.44 -8.81 18.50
N ARG A 101 0.61 -9.12 19.49
CA ARG A 101 -0.58 -8.36 19.91
C ARG A 101 -0.21 -6.98 20.51
N ARG A 102 0.38 -6.09 19.71
CA ARG A 102 0.78 -4.74 20.09
C ARG A 102 -0.47 -3.87 20.24
N GLY A 103 -0.95 -3.70 21.47
CA GLY A 103 -2.08 -2.81 21.78
C GLY A 103 -3.47 -3.35 21.43
N TRP A 104 -3.60 -4.64 21.08
CA TRP A 104 -4.88 -5.27 20.79
C TRP A 104 -5.14 -6.53 21.65
N PRO A 105 -6.14 -6.53 22.55
CA PRO A 105 -6.97 -5.39 22.96
C PRO A 105 -6.15 -4.27 23.60
N ASN A 106 -6.74 -3.08 23.70
CA ASN A 106 -6.08 -2.00 24.41
C ASN A 106 -6.05 -2.28 25.93
N GLN A 107 -5.16 -1.61 26.67
CA GLN A 107 -5.01 -1.85 28.11
C GLN A 107 -6.28 -1.49 28.91
N ASP A 108 -6.99 -0.42 28.55
CA ASP A 108 -8.20 0.03 29.26
C ASP A 108 -9.33 -1.01 29.15
N PHE A 109 -9.40 -1.72 28.02
CA PHE A 109 -10.30 -2.86 27.81
C PHE A 109 -9.90 -4.01 28.73
N ILE A 110 -8.62 -4.40 28.76
CA ILE A 110 -8.08 -5.46 29.62
C ILE A 110 -8.34 -5.16 31.11
N ASP A 111 -8.09 -3.92 31.55
CA ASP A 111 -8.29 -3.46 32.93
C ASP A 111 -9.78 -3.42 33.33
N SER A 112 -10.70 -3.46 32.37
CA SER A 112 -12.16 -3.52 32.61
C SER A 112 -12.70 -4.94 32.83
N LEU A 113 -11.88 -5.97 32.61
CA LEU A 113 -12.32 -7.38 32.63
C LEU A 113 -12.27 -7.98 34.04
N THR A 114 -13.12 -9.00 34.26
CA THR A 114 -13.00 -9.90 35.41
C THR A 114 -11.87 -10.91 35.20
N GLU A 115 -11.34 -11.48 36.29
CA GLU A 115 -10.32 -12.53 36.23
C GLU A 115 -10.76 -13.72 35.35
N GLU A 116 -12.00 -14.19 35.50
CA GLU A 116 -12.60 -15.25 34.68
C GLU A 116 -12.61 -14.94 33.16
N ARG A 117 -12.86 -13.67 32.79
CA ARG A 117 -12.83 -13.25 31.38
C ARG A 117 -11.40 -13.04 30.88
N LEU A 118 -10.46 -12.64 31.74
CA LEU A 118 -9.04 -12.56 31.39
C LEU A 118 -8.45 -13.94 31.05
N GLU A 119 -8.86 -14.99 31.77
CA GLU A 119 -8.44 -16.38 31.51
C GLU A 119 -8.86 -16.87 30.11
N THR A 120 -10.00 -16.39 29.60
CA THR A 120 -10.60 -16.82 28.31
C THR A 120 -10.42 -15.82 27.17
N LEU A 121 -9.87 -14.63 27.44
CA LEU A 121 -9.73 -13.52 26.48
C LEU A 121 -9.02 -13.91 25.18
N SER A 122 -8.04 -14.82 25.23
CA SER A 122 -7.34 -15.25 24.01
C SER A 122 -8.26 -15.94 23.00
N ASP A 123 -9.19 -16.75 23.51
CA ASP A 123 -10.14 -17.51 22.68
C ASP A 123 -11.28 -16.60 22.24
N GLU A 124 -11.76 -15.70 23.11
CA GLU A 124 -12.75 -14.66 22.76
C GLU A 124 -12.30 -13.82 21.54
N LEU A 125 -11.03 -13.42 21.51
CA LEU A 125 -10.46 -12.63 20.42
C LEU A 125 -10.30 -13.41 19.11
N LEU A 126 -9.93 -14.70 19.22
CA LEU A 126 -9.82 -15.58 18.08
C LEU A 126 -11.21 -15.84 17.46
N ASP A 127 -12.19 -16.16 18.29
CA ASP A 127 -13.58 -16.36 17.87
C ASP A 127 -14.18 -15.09 17.27
N ALA A 128 -13.90 -13.91 17.84
CA ALA A 128 -14.36 -12.63 17.29
C ALA A 128 -13.80 -12.37 15.87
N ASP A 129 -12.50 -12.55 15.64
CA ASP A 129 -11.92 -12.38 14.30
C ASP A 129 -12.44 -13.44 13.32
N LEU A 130 -12.51 -14.71 13.74
CA LEU A 130 -13.08 -15.79 12.95
C LEU A 130 -14.56 -15.60 12.63
N SER A 131 -15.33 -14.89 13.47
CA SER A 131 -16.75 -14.60 13.27
C SER A 131 -17.02 -13.48 12.28
N SER A 132 -16.06 -12.57 12.06
CA SER A 132 -16.20 -11.46 11.10
C SER A 132 -16.49 -12.00 9.69
N ARG A 133 -17.41 -11.41 8.94
CA ARG A 133 -17.76 -11.88 7.58
C ARG A 133 -17.46 -10.85 6.51
N THR A 134 -17.39 -9.60 6.91
CA THR A 134 -17.15 -8.44 6.07
C THR A 134 -16.02 -7.60 6.68
N VAL A 135 -15.54 -6.62 5.92
CA VAL A 135 -14.60 -5.62 6.45
C VAL A 135 -15.29 -4.78 7.54
N ASP A 136 -16.59 -4.50 7.40
CA ASP A 136 -17.38 -3.77 8.41
C ASP A 136 -17.47 -4.50 9.76
N ASP A 137 -17.64 -5.83 9.75
CA ASP A 137 -17.61 -6.65 10.98
C ASP A 137 -16.25 -6.53 11.68
N ARG A 138 -15.16 -6.59 10.90
CA ARG A 138 -13.81 -6.40 11.43
C ARG A 138 -13.60 -4.98 11.96
N ILE A 139 -14.12 -3.94 11.29
CA ILE A 139 -14.08 -2.56 11.79
C ILE A 139 -14.82 -2.45 13.13
N ALA A 140 -16.00 -3.07 13.25
CA ALA A 140 -16.76 -3.10 14.50
C ALA A 140 -16.01 -3.84 15.62
N MET A 141 -15.39 -4.98 15.30
CA MET A 141 -14.53 -5.74 16.21
C MET A 141 -13.32 -4.91 16.70
N LEU A 142 -12.61 -4.25 15.80
CA LEU A 142 -11.46 -3.39 16.14
C LEU A 142 -11.90 -2.25 17.06
N ARG A 143 -13.00 -1.57 16.75
CA ARG A 143 -13.58 -0.53 17.62
C ARG A 143 -13.99 -1.05 18.99
N TYR A 144 -14.52 -2.27 19.09
CA TYR A 144 -14.88 -2.88 20.37
C TYR A 144 -13.66 -3.13 21.27
N TYR A 145 -12.60 -3.74 20.73
CA TYR A 145 -11.41 -4.11 21.51
C TYR A 145 -10.35 -3.01 21.65
N MET A 146 -10.38 -1.98 20.81
CA MET A 146 -9.45 -0.84 20.86
C MET A 146 -10.12 0.48 21.28
N GLY A 147 -11.45 0.54 21.40
CA GLY A 147 -12.19 1.72 21.86
C GLY A 147 -11.80 3.01 21.14
N ASP A 148 -11.77 4.12 21.88
CA ASP A 148 -11.35 5.45 21.37
C ASP A 148 -9.89 5.51 20.89
N LYS A 149 -9.10 4.44 21.03
CA LYS A 149 -7.72 4.35 20.49
C LYS A 149 -7.69 3.74 19.09
N ALA A 150 -8.76 3.07 18.65
CA ALA A 150 -8.82 2.38 17.35
C ALA A 150 -8.46 3.32 16.18
N GLU A 151 -9.19 4.42 16.01
CA GLU A 151 -8.89 5.42 14.98
C GLU A 151 -7.53 6.11 15.22
N ARG A 152 -7.18 6.44 16.46
CA ARG A 152 -5.95 7.19 16.75
C ARG A 152 -4.68 6.39 16.52
N GLU A 153 -4.68 5.09 16.80
CA GLU A 153 -3.52 4.22 16.65
C GLU A 153 -3.46 3.61 15.25
N LEU A 154 -4.59 3.12 14.72
CA LEU A 154 -4.62 2.48 13.38
C LEU A 154 -4.50 3.50 12.24
N ALA A 155 -4.98 4.74 12.41
CA ALA A 155 -4.82 5.82 11.43
C ALA A 155 -3.64 6.77 11.71
N SER A 156 -2.78 6.44 12.67
CA SER A 156 -1.63 7.29 13.09
C SER A 156 -0.61 7.56 11.98
N GLU A 157 -0.52 6.64 11.02
CA GLU A 157 0.48 6.63 9.94
C GLU A 157 -0.23 6.36 8.62
N THR A 158 0.25 6.97 7.53
CA THR A 158 -0.27 6.76 6.17
C THR A 158 0.78 6.08 5.31
N ASP A 159 0.33 5.17 4.46
CA ASP A 159 1.13 4.72 3.31
C ASP A 159 0.86 5.61 2.09
N GLN A 160 1.69 5.49 1.05
CA GLN A 160 1.58 6.33 -0.15
C GLN A 160 2.13 5.66 -1.42
N VAL A 161 1.73 6.21 -2.56
CA VAL A 161 2.38 6.03 -3.87
C VAL A 161 3.20 7.28 -4.15
N ARG A 162 4.51 7.11 -4.37
CA ARG A 162 5.44 8.14 -4.82
C ARG A 162 5.66 8.02 -6.33
N LEU A 163 5.63 9.15 -7.03
CA LEU A 163 6.13 9.27 -8.39
C LEU A 163 7.62 9.64 -8.34
N VAL A 164 8.46 8.90 -9.04
CA VAL A 164 9.90 9.15 -9.15
C VAL A 164 10.26 9.21 -10.64
N GLU A 165 10.96 10.28 -11.04
CA GLU A 165 11.23 10.60 -12.44
C GLU A 165 12.71 10.92 -12.68
N ASP A 166 13.18 10.42 -13.82
CA ASP A 166 14.40 10.79 -14.53
C ASP A 166 13.94 11.71 -15.69
N ARG A 167 14.12 13.02 -15.52
CA ARG A 167 13.63 14.08 -16.41
C ARG A 167 14.71 14.59 -17.37
N ASP A 168 15.99 14.46 -17.03
CA ASP A 168 17.10 14.79 -17.93
C ASP A 168 17.57 13.61 -18.81
N GLY A 169 17.20 12.38 -18.45
CA GLY A 169 17.42 11.16 -19.22
C GLY A 169 18.74 10.44 -18.93
N ASP A 170 19.46 10.79 -17.86
CA ASP A 170 20.77 10.20 -17.53
C ASP A 170 20.70 8.78 -16.92
N GLY A 171 19.51 8.33 -16.49
CA GLY A 171 19.27 7.03 -15.86
C GLY A 171 19.16 7.06 -14.34
N VAL A 172 19.39 8.22 -13.71
CA VAL A 172 19.21 8.52 -12.29
C VAL A 172 17.97 9.40 -12.13
N ALA A 173 17.22 9.22 -11.05
CA ALA A 173 16.11 10.11 -10.73
C ALA A 173 16.62 11.49 -10.31
N ASP A 174 16.04 12.56 -10.87
CA ASP A 174 16.25 13.96 -10.46
C ASP A 174 15.02 14.57 -9.77
N HIS A 175 13.86 13.92 -9.88
CA HIS A 175 12.60 14.41 -9.33
C HIS A 175 11.82 13.31 -8.60
N SER A 176 11.11 13.70 -7.55
CA SER A 176 10.11 12.86 -6.90
C SER A 176 8.98 13.69 -6.29
N SER A 177 7.75 13.22 -6.41
CA SER A 177 6.54 13.80 -5.81
C SER A 177 5.67 12.72 -5.19
N ILE A 178 4.78 13.09 -4.26
CA ILE A 178 3.75 12.18 -3.78
C ILE A 178 2.65 12.14 -4.83
N PHE A 179 2.36 10.96 -5.37
CA PHE A 179 1.30 10.74 -6.34
C PHE A 179 -0.06 10.59 -5.64
N ALA A 180 -0.09 9.78 -4.57
CA ALA A 180 -1.28 9.61 -3.73
C ALA A 180 -0.90 9.15 -2.33
N ASP A 181 -1.55 9.69 -1.31
CA ASP A 181 -1.40 9.43 0.12
C ASP A 181 -2.77 9.25 0.81
N GLY A 182 -2.84 9.27 2.14
CA GLY A 182 -4.11 9.16 2.88
C GLY A 182 -4.65 7.74 3.01
N PHE A 183 -3.81 6.72 2.79
CA PHE A 183 -4.11 5.30 2.95
C PHE A 183 -3.85 4.88 4.40
N ASN A 184 -4.72 5.37 5.30
CA ASN A 184 -4.60 5.23 6.75
C ASN A 184 -5.91 4.92 7.48
N GLN A 185 -6.97 4.44 6.84
CA GLN A 185 -8.19 4.10 7.57
C GLN A 185 -7.96 2.93 8.55
N ILE A 186 -8.85 2.79 9.52
CA ILE A 186 -8.82 1.71 10.54
C ILE A 186 -8.78 0.29 9.92
N ALA A 187 -9.36 0.13 8.73
CA ALA A 187 -9.36 -1.11 7.96
C ALA A 187 -8.13 -1.26 7.03
N ASP A 188 -7.36 -0.19 6.83
CA ASP A 188 -6.34 -0.18 5.80
C ASP A 188 -5.16 -1.04 6.22
N GLY A 189 -4.73 -1.95 5.34
CA GLY A 189 -3.53 -2.76 5.56
C GLY A 189 -2.25 -2.02 5.17
N LEU A 190 -1.16 -2.77 4.96
CA LEU A 190 0.01 -2.19 4.32
C LEU A 190 -0.27 -1.97 2.82
N ALA A 191 0.17 -0.83 2.30
CA ALA A 191 0.25 -0.58 0.87
C ALA A 191 1.30 -1.50 0.24
N SER A 192 0.89 -2.22 -0.80
CA SER A 192 1.44 -3.57 -1.02
C SER A 192 1.67 -3.96 -2.48
N GLY A 193 1.27 -3.10 -3.42
CA GLY A 193 1.40 -3.38 -4.84
C GLY A 193 0.92 -2.22 -5.71
N VAL A 194 1.55 -2.06 -6.87
CA VAL A 194 1.20 -1.03 -7.86
C VAL A 194 1.41 -1.57 -9.27
N LEU A 195 0.58 -1.12 -10.20
CA LEU A 195 0.75 -1.31 -11.64
C LEU A 195 0.33 -0.03 -12.35
N ALA A 196 1.29 0.63 -12.98
CA ALA A 196 1.05 1.81 -13.81
C ALA A 196 0.96 1.39 -15.29
N ARG A 197 -0.14 1.77 -15.96
CA ARG A 197 -0.35 1.48 -17.38
C ARG A 197 -1.30 2.48 -18.00
N SER A 198 -0.87 3.12 -19.08
CA SER A 198 -1.69 3.93 -19.99
C SER A 198 -2.45 5.05 -19.25
N GLY A 199 -1.71 5.77 -18.38
CA GLY A 199 -2.24 6.85 -17.53
C GLY A 199 -2.91 6.39 -16.23
N LYS A 200 -3.17 5.09 -16.07
CA LYS A 200 -3.86 4.51 -14.91
C LYS A 200 -2.89 3.86 -13.95
N VAL A 201 -3.08 4.10 -12.65
CA VAL A 201 -2.29 3.48 -11.59
C VAL A 201 -3.22 2.61 -10.74
N TYR A 202 -3.13 1.30 -10.95
CA TYR A 202 -3.78 0.31 -10.10
C TYR A 202 -2.95 0.15 -8.83
N PHE A 203 -3.57 0.22 -7.67
CA PHE A 203 -2.88 0.24 -6.39
C PHE A 203 -3.58 -0.67 -5.38
N THR A 204 -2.82 -1.49 -4.65
CA THR A 204 -3.36 -2.43 -3.67
C THR A 204 -3.07 -1.99 -2.25
N ASN A 205 -4.14 -1.63 -1.55
CA ASN A 205 -4.17 -1.37 -0.12
C ASN A 205 -5.54 -1.83 0.37
N ILE A 206 -5.60 -3.02 1.01
CA ILE A 206 -6.86 -3.52 1.58
C ILE A 206 -7.47 -2.44 2.48
N PRO A 207 -8.81 -2.28 2.54
CA PRO A 207 -9.83 -3.18 2.01
C PRO A 207 -10.11 -3.06 0.50
N ASP A 208 -9.37 -2.20 -0.19
CA ASP A 208 -9.65 -1.75 -1.55
C ASP A 208 -8.61 -2.21 -2.59
N LEU A 209 -9.10 -2.39 -3.82
CA LEU A 209 -8.31 -2.28 -5.03
C LEU A 209 -8.57 -0.91 -5.66
N TRP A 210 -7.60 -0.01 -5.56
CA TRP A 210 -7.70 1.36 -6.06
C TRP A 210 -7.34 1.44 -7.55
N LEU A 211 -8.06 2.30 -8.25
CA LEU A 211 -7.65 2.94 -9.50
C LEU A 211 -7.40 4.42 -9.21
N LEU A 212 -6.18 4.86 -9.45
CA LEU A 212 -5.73 6.23 -9.31
C LEU A 212 -5.41 6.79 -10.71
N GLU A 213 -5.91 7.98 -11.01
CA GLU A 213 -5.69 8.67 -12.29
C GLU A 213 -5.32 10.14 -12.03
N ASP A 214 -4.30 10.59 -12.76
CA ASP A 214 -3.77 11.97 -12.84
C ASP A 214 -4.49 12.66 -14.01
N GLU A 215 -5.42 13.56 -13.71
CA GLU A 215 -6.37 14.11 -14.69
C GLU A 215 -5.85 15.36 -15.40
N ASP A 216 -4.95 16.13 -14.79
CA ASP A 216 -4.38 17.36 -15.37
C ASP A 216 -2.90 17.27 -15.78
N GLY A 217 -2.19 16.23 -15.35
CA GLY A 217 -0.81 15.90 -15.73
C GLY A 217 0.26 16.47 -14.80
N ASP A 218 -0.09 16.99 -13.62
CA ASP A 218 0.88 17.58 -12.68
C ASP A 218 1.71 16.54 -11.88
N GLY A 219 1.29 15.27 -11.88
CA GLY A 219 1.96 14.17 -11.17
C GLY A 219 1.36 13.85 -9.79
N ILE A 220 0.15 14.32 -9.50
CA ILE A 220 -0.72 13.93 -8.38
C ILE A 220 -1.91 13.11 -8.94
N ALA A 221 -2.65 12.40 -8.07
CA ALA A 221 -3.86 11.67 -8.44
C ALA A 221 -5.12 12.28 -7.81
N GLU A 222 -5.85 13.06 -8.62
CA GLU A 222 -7.11 13.72 -8.26
C GLU A 222 -8.23 12.68 -8.21
N LYS A 223 -8.24 11.76 -9.18
CA LYS A 223 -9.26 10.73 -9.28
C LYS A 223 -8.82 9.47 -8.56
N ARG A 224 -9.62 9.04 -7.58
CA ARG A 224 -9.42 7.82 -6.79
C ARG A 224 -10.71 7.00 -6.77
N GLU A 225 -10.72 5.85 -7.44
CA GLU A 225 -11.87 4.93 -7.54
C GLU A 225 -11.54 3.60 -6.86
N SER A 226 -12.36 3.16 -5.89
CA SER A 226 -12.34 1.77 -5.46
C SER A 226 -12.99 0.89 -6.52
N LEU A 227 -12.19 0.08 -7.21
CA LEU A 227 -12.68 -0.90 -8.18
C LEU A 227 -13.39 -2.06 -7.49
N HIS A 228 -12.85 -2.48 -6.34
CA HIS A 228 -13.34 -3.57 -5.50
C HIS A 228 -13.01 -3.28 -4.04
N TYR A 229 -14.06 -3.19 -3.21
CA TYR A 229 -13.98 -3.17 -1.76
C TYR A 229 -14.31 -4.56 -1.19
N GLY A 230 -13.70 -4.90 -0.06
CA GLY A 230 -14.02 -6.10 0.72
C GLY A 230 -12.85 -7.06 0.95
N PHE A 231 -11.62 -6.63 0.68
CA PHE A 231 -10.43 -7.43 0.99
C PHE A 231 -10.04 -7.30 2.47
N GLY A 232 -9.51 -8.37 3.07
CA GLY A 232 -9.10 -8.35 4.47
C GLY A 232 -10.27 -8.36 5.45
N VAL A 233 -10.98 -9.48 5.55
CA VAL A 233 -12.06 -9.67 6.55
C VAL A 233 -11.55 -10.17 7.91
N ARG A 234 -10.25 -10.46 8.04
CA ARG A 234 -9.57 -10.91 9.27
C ARG A 234 -8.55 -9.90 9.79
N VAL A 235 -7.92 -10.20 10.92
CA VAL A 235 -6.54 -9.81 11.28
C VAL A 235 -5.60 -10.97 10.87
N GLY A 236 -4.37 -10.69 10.46
CA GLY A 236 -3.50 -11.70 9.87
C GLY A 236 -2.02 -11.39 10.07
N PHE A 237 -1.16 -12.09 9.34
CA PHE A 237 0.26 -11.75 9.30
C PHE A 237 0.47 -10.39 8.62
N LEU A 238 1.27 -9.53 9.25
CA LEU A 238 1.67 -8.25 8.65
C LEU A 238 2.47 -8.48 7.35
N GLY A 239 2.02 -7.87 6.26
CA GLY A 239 2.61 -8.03 4.91
C GLY A 239 2.05 -9.20 4.10
N HIS A 240 0.91 -9.78 4.48
CA HIS A 240 0.16 -10.76 3.68
C HIS A 240 -1.11 -10.16 3.04
N ASP A 241 -1.11 -8.84 2.80
CA ASP A 241 -2.25 -8.07 2.31
C ASP A 241 -2.53 -8.32 0.81
N LEU A 242 -3.06 -7.33 0.08
CA LEU A 242 -3.33 -7.43 -1.35
C LEU A 242 -2.07 -6.98 -2.11
N HIS A 243 -1.51 -7.84 -2.96
CA HIS A 243 -0.22 -7.68 -3.63
C HIS A 243 -0.27 -8.09 -5.12
N GLY A 244 0.86 -7.94 -5.82
CA GLY A 244 1.16 -8.76 -6.99
C GLY A 244 0.37 -8.42 -8.26
N LEU A 245 0.01 -7.15 -8.44
CA LEU A 245 -0.73 -6.69 -9.62
C LEU A 245 -0.01 -7.05 -10.93
N LYS A 246 -0.70 -7.77 -11.82
CA LYS A 246 -0.23 -8.04 -13.18
C LYS A 246 -1.38 -8.13 -14.16
N ILE A 247 -1.23 -7.54 -15.35
CA ILE A 247 -2.19 -7.75 -16.44
C ILE A 247 -1.76 -8.99 -17.24
N GLY A 248 -2.68 -9.93 -17.39
CA GLY A 248 -2.48 -11.16 -18.16
C GLY A 248 -2.63 -10.96 -19.67
N PRO A 249 -2.28 -11.98 -20.48
CA PRO A 249 -2.40 -11.93 -21.94
C PRO A 249 -3.87 -11.88 -22.42
N ASP A 250 -4.83 -12.20 -21.54
CA ASP A 250 -6.27 -12.06 -21.78
C ASP A 250 -6.82 -10.66 -21.45
N GLY A 251 -5.94 -9.73 -21.07
CA GLY A 251 -6.29 -8.35 -20.73
C GLY A 251 -6.86 -8.17 -19.32
N LYS A 252 -6.98 -9.23 -18.50
CA LYS A 252 -7.47 -9.12 -17.13
C LYS A 252 -6.37 -8.70 -16.16
N LEU A 253 -6.77 -7.98 -15.11
CA LEU A 253 -5.93 -7.67 -13.97
C LEU A 253 -5.97 -8.82 -12.96
N TYR A 254 -4.80 -9.35 -12.64
CA TYR A 254 -4.57 -10.38 -11.63
C TYR A 254 -3.86 -9.75 -10.43
N PHE A 255 -4.11 -10.29 -9.25
CA PHE A 255 -3.50 -9.92 -7.98
C PHE A 255 -3.57 -11.11 -7.02
N SER A 256 -2.81 -11.08 -5.94
CA SER A 256 -2.79 -12.08 -4.88
C SER A 256 -3.19 -11.46 -3.54
N ILE A 257 -3.87 -12.22 -2.69
CA ILE A 257 -4.07 -11.89 -1.28
C ILE A 257 -3.62 -13.08 -0.41
N GLY A 258 -3.05 -12.81 0.76
CA GLY A 258 -2.68 -13.84 1.73
C GLY A 258 -3.86 -14.30 2.60
N ASP A 259 -3.57 -14.62 3.87
CA ASP A 259 -4.51 -15.17 4.87
C ASP A 259 -5.56 -14.17 5.38
N ARG A 260 -5.60 -12.95 4.84
CA ARG A 260 -6.52 -11.87 5.29
C ARG A 260 -7.99 -12.13 4.93
N GLY A 261 -8.25 -13.03 3.98
CA GLY A 261 -9.58 -13.34 3.46
C GLY A 261 -10.20 -12.21 2.62
N SER A 262 -11.41 -12.44 2.11
CA SER A 262 -12.16 -11.44 1.35
C SER A 262 -13.67 -11.67 1.48
N HIS A 263 -14.45 -10.62 1.21
CA HIS A 263 -15.89 -10.63 1.00
C HIS A 263 -16.24 -9.53 -0.03
N VAL A 264 -15.79 -9.71 -1.26
CA VAL A 264 -15.93 -8.71 -2.32
C VAL A 264 -17.26 -8.90 -3.04
N LYS A 265 -18.12 -7.88 -3.01
CA LYS A 265 -19.36 -7.85 -3.79
C LYS A 265 -19.08 -7.30 -5.19
N THR A 266 -19.27 -8.13 -6.21
CA THR A 266 -19.03 -7.76 -7.62
C THR A 266 -20.21 -6.95 -8.19
N LYS A 267 -19.96 -6.24 -9.31
CA LYS A 267 -20.98 -5.42 -10.00
C LYS A 267 -22.19 -6.22 -10.51
N ASP A 268 -22.04 -7.55 -10.70
CA ASP A 268 -23.14 -8.46 -11.07
C ASP A 268 -23.85 -9.11 -9.86
N GLY A 269 -23.51 -8.70 -8.63
CA GLY A 269 -24.16 -9.13 -7.39
C GLY A 269 -23.61 -10.40 -6.76
N ARG A 270 -22.63 -11.08 -7.38
CA ARG A 270 -21.93 -12.21 -6.75
C ARG A 270 -21.03 -11.74 -5.59
N VAL A 271 -20.76 -12.64 -4.65
CA VAL A 271 -19.76 -12.46 -3.60
C VAL A 271 -18.56 -13.34 -3.92
N VAL A 272 -17.35 -12.79 -3.77
CA VAL A 272 -16.07 -13.51 -3.90
C VAL A 272 -15.39 -13.49 -2.54
N GLY A 273 -15.33 -14.64 -1.88
CA GLY A 273 -14.96 -14.72 -0.46
C GLY A 273 -15.85 -15.64 0.36
N MET A 274 -15.83 -15.47 1.69
CA MET A 274 -16.61 -16.24 2.69
C MET A 274 -17.39 -15.31 3.64
#